data_AF-A0A067C4Q1-F1
#
_entry.id   AF-A0A067C4Q1-F1
#
_cell.length_a   1.000
_cell.length_b   1.000
_cell.length_c   1.000
_cell.angle_alpha   90.00
_cell.angle_beta   90.00
_cell.angle_gamma   90.00
#
_symmetry.space_group_name_H-M   'P 1'
#
loop_
_entity.id
_entity.type
_entity.pdbx_description
1 polymer ?
#
loop_
_entity_poly.entity_id
_entity_poly.type
_entity_poly.pdbx_seq_one_letter_code
_entity_poly.pdbx_strand_id
1 'polypeptide(L)'
;MAPTTTFTREGSYAKFSEAAKARRGPLGYMARGYEKLLQQSKTLCVRLSLVLGGLLLLLPAVLTLLFISWKVDGAIDWSWATVLVFVWMYDVLACNGTLAWLCGFLLHLFVALRLDGHVDWSWICVFIPSFVAILDWSGSSDGCYALQLIFLGLQLDHTVTWSWLVVFIPTWVPSAIGGLIFIVFVCAACFSDASSRLSALGLGLLACLGFGLLVAPQVLLLVRLGSATFSTVYIVLPWLILFGLVILVGIVAAMVMDLDDITSGPVTTPIEEEA
;
A
#
# COMPACT_ATOMS: atom_id res chain seq x y z
N MET A 1 -26.21 19.71 -27.72
CA MET A 1 -26.68 18.72 -26.73
C MET A 1 -25.51 17.78 -26.47
N ALA A 2 -24.71 18.08 -25.45
CA ALA A 2 -23.52 17.29 -25.13
C ALA A 2 -23.94 16.10 -24.26
N PRO A 3 -23.41 14.88 -24.49
CA PRO A 3 -23.78 13.73 -23.70
C PRO A 3 -23.12 13.83 -22.32
N THR A 4 -23.95 13.98 -21.29
CA THR A 4 -23.58 13.81 -19.88
C THR A 4 -23.22 12.34 -19.68
N THR A 5 -21.92 12.04 -19.68
CA THR A 5 -21.41 10.75 -19.22
C THR A 5 -21.51 10.74 -17.71
N THR A 6 -22.54 10.11 -17.19
CA THR A 6 -22.66 9.74 -15.78
C THR A 6 -21.50 8.81 -15.45
N PHE A 7 -20.50 9.33 -14.74
CA PHE A 7 -19.41 8.55 -14.17
C PHE A 7 -19.98 7.71 -13.03
N THR A 8 -20.52 6.53 -13.36
CA THR A 8 -21.10 5.63 -12.36
C THR A 8 -19.99 5.09 -11.47
N ARG A 9 -20.08 5.40 -10.17
CA ARG A 9 -19.18 4.97 -9.08
C ARG A 9 -18.89 3.46 -9.11
N GLU A 10 -19.86 2.66 -9.55
CA GLU A 10 -19.73 1.21 -9.75
C GLU A 10 -18.65 0.82 -10.78
N GLY A 11 -18.46 1.62 -11.83
CA GLY A 11 -17.49 1.33 -12.88
C GLY A 11 -16.02 1.46 -12.45
N SER A 12 -15.74 2.25 -11.42
CA SER A 12 -14.37 2.43 -10.91
C SER A 12 -13.94 1.29 -9.98
N TYR A 13 -14.81 0.90 -9.03
CA TYR A 13 -14.57 -0.26 -8.18
C TYR A 13 -14.53 -1.57 -8.98
N ALA A 14 -15.40 -1.72 -9.99
CA ALA A 14 -15.37 -2.85 -10.91
C ALA A 14 -14.03 -2.93 -11.68
N LYS A 15 -13.51 -1.80 -12.17
CA LYS A 15 -12.20 -1.75 -12.84
C LYS A 15 -11.02 -2.08 -11.92
N PHE A 16 -11.01 -1.61 -10.68
CA PHE A 16 -9.96 -1.98 -9.71
C PHE A 16 -10.05 -3.46 -9.31
N SER A 17 -11.26 -3.99 -9.11
CA SER A 17 -11.49 -5.42 -8.90
C SER A 17 -11.02 -6.25 -10.10
N GLU A 18 -11.36 -5.85 -11.33
CA GLU A 18 -10.89 -6.52 -12.54
C GLU A 18 -9.37 -6.46 -12.72
N ALA A 19 -8.73 -5.34 -12.40
CA ALA A 19 -7.28 -5.22 -12.43
C ALA A 19 -6.60 -6.14 -11.39
N ALA A 20 -7.20 -6.29 -10.20
CA ALA A 20 -6.75 -7.26 -9.20
C ALA A 20 -6.98 -8.71 -9.67
N LYS A 21 -8.12 -8.98 -10.33
CA LYS A 21 -8.45 -10.28 -10.95
C LYS A 21 -7.55 -10.64 -12.12
N ALA A 22 -7.00 -9.67 -12.83
CA ALA A 22 -6.09 -9.89 -13.96
C ALA A 22 -4.66 -10.25 -13.50
N ARG A 23 -4.32 -10.06 -12.21
CA ARG A 23 -3.02 -10.48 -11.68
C ARG A 23 -2.88 -12.01 -11.75
N ARG A 24 -1.85 -12.46 -12.46
CA ARG A 24 -1.39 -13.85 -12.44
C ARG A 24 -0.64 -14.07 -11.11
N GLY A 25 -0.69 -15.29 -10.55
CA GLY A 25 0.02 -15.64 -9.31
C GLY A 25 -0.85 -16.08 -8.13
N PRO A 26 -0.23 -16.55 -7.03
CA PRO A 26 -0.93 -17.05 -5.83
C PRO A 26 -1.81 -15.98 -5.18
N LEU A 27 -1.31 -14.75 -5.01
CA LEU A 27 -2.09 -13.65 -4.45
C LEU A 27 -3.32 -13.30 -5.31
N GLY A 28 -3.20 -13.36 -6.64
CA GLY A 28 -4.32 -13.15 -7.56
C GLY A 28 -5.36 -14.27 -7.49
N TYR A 29 -4.92 -15.52 -7.30
CA TYR A 29 -5.82 -16.64 -7.05
C TYR A 29 -6.55 -16.49 -5.71
N MET A 30 -5.83 -16.13 -4.64
CA MET A 30 -6.41 -15.88 -3.33
C MET A 30 -7.40 -14.72 -3.39
N ALA A 31 -7.05 -13.58 -4.00
CA ALA A 31 -7.96 -12.45 -4.13
C ALA A 31 -9.27 -12.81 -4.85
N ARG A 32 -9.18 -13.57 -5.95
CA ARG A 32 -10.36 -14.09 -6.68
C ARG A 32 -11.20 -15.05 -5.84
N GLY A 33 -10.55 -15.97 -5.13
CA GLY A 33 -11.25 -16.90 -4.25
C GLY A 33 -11.95 -16.18 -3.10
N TYR A 34 -11.26 -15.21 -2.52
CA TYR A 34 -11.70 -14.46 -1.37
C TYR A 34 -12.88 -13.53 -1.71
N GLU A 35 -12.87 -12.87 -2.88
CA GLU A 35 -14.02 -12.10 -3.37
C GLU A 35 -15.25 -13.00 -3.61
N LYS A 36 -15.06 -14.15 -4.26
CA LYS A 36 -16.16 -15.11 -4.47
C LYS A 36 -16.74 -15.61 -3.15
N LEU A 37 -15.88 -15.91 -2.18
CA LEU A 37 -16.30 -16.37 -0.86
C LEU A 37 -17.02 -15.26 -0.08
N LEU A 38 -16.56 -14.01 -0.18
CA LEU A 38 -17.25 -12.85 0.40
C LEU A 38 -18.66 -12.69 -0.20
N GLN A 39 -18.78 -12.72 -1.53
CA GLN A 39 -20.08 -12.60 -2.22
C GLN A 39 -21.05 -13.75 -1.91
N GLN A 40 -20.53 -14.97 -1.73
CA GLN A 40 -21.37 -16.15 -1.44
C GLN A 40 -21.67 -16.32 0.05
N SER A 41 -20.97 -15.61 0.94
CA SER A 41 -21.12 -15.76 2.38
C SER A 41 -22.42 -15.12 2.89
N LYS A 42 -23.28 -15.97 3.48
CA LYS A 42 -24.55 -15.56 4.11
C LYS A 42 -24.43 -15.34 5.62
N THR A 43 -23.31 -15.73 6.22
CA THR A 43 -23.13 -15.71 7.68
C THR A 43 -22.00 -14.76 8.07
N LEU A 44 -22.26 -13.91 9.06
CA LEU A 44 -21.29 -12.99 9.66
C LEU A 44 -19.98 -13.67 10.11
N CYS A 45 -20.05 -14.89 10.64
CA CYS A 45 -18.87 -15.66 11.04
C CYS A 45 -17.91 -15.92 9.86
N VAL A 46 -18.44 -16.29 8.69
CA VAL A 46 -17.63 -16.51 7.48
C VAL A 46 -17.08 -15.19 6.94
N ARG A 47 -17.88 -14.11 6.94
CA ARG A 47 -17.42 -12.76 6.53
C ARG A 47 -16.26 -12.27 7.41
N LEU A 48 -16.38 -12.38 8.72
CA LEU A 48 -15.31 -12.03 9.66
C LEU A 48 -14.09 -12.93 9.51
N SER A 49 -14.29 -14.24 9.35
CA SER A 49 -13.19 -15.19 9.16
C SER A 49 -12.42 -14.91 7.88
N LEU A 50 -13.13 -14.53 6.81
CA LEU A 50 -12.52 -14.01 5.60
C LEU A 50 -11.72 -12.77 5.98
N VAL A 51 -12.33 -11.67 6.42
CA VAL A 51 -11.64 -10.39 6.74
C VAL A 51 -10.38 -10.60 7.59
N LEU A 52 -10.46 -11.44 8.63
CA LEU A 52 -9.34 -11.82 9.49
C LEU A 52 -8.24 -12.60 8.72
N GLY A 53 -8.62 -13.52 7.84
CA GLY A 53 -7.69 -14.21 6.94
C GLY A 53 -7.00 -13.27 5.94
N GLY A 54 -7.68 -12.25 5.43
CA GLY A 54 -7.09 -11.23 4.55
C GLY A 54 -6.14 -10.32 5.32
N LEU A 55 -6.49 -9.99 6.56
CA LEU A 55 -5.60 -9.30 7.49
C LEU A 55 -4.35 -10.14 7.81
N LEU A 56 -4.48 -11.45 7.98
CA LEU A 56 -3.32 -12.32 8.20
C LEU A 56 -2.31 -12.24 7.04
N LEU A 57 -2.76 -11.95 5.82
CA LEU A 57 -1.87 -11.73 4.66
C LEU A 57 -1.08 -10.41 4.74
N LEU A 58 -1.54 -9.42 5.51
CA LEU A 58 -0.81 -8.17 5.76
C LEU A 58 0.21 -8.30 6.90
N LEU A 59 0.09 -9.34 7.73
CA LEU A 59 0.98 -9.56 8.87
C LEU A 59 2.47 -9.60 8.48
N PRO A 60 2.91 -10.30 7.41
CA PRO A 60 4.32 -10.29 7.01
C PRO A 60 4.86 -8.89 6.69
N ALA A 61 4.04 -8.01 6.11
CA ALA A 61 4.44 -6.64 5.80
C ALA A 61 4.64 -5.82 7.10
N VAL A 62 3.73 -5.95 8.06
CA VAL A 62 3.85 -5.28 9.37
C VAL A 62 5.06 -5.79 10.15
N LEU A 63 5.25 -7.11 10.21
CA LEU A 63 6.37 -7.73 10.90
C LEU A 63 7.71 -7.30 10.29
N THR A 64 7.80 -7.24 8.97
CA THR A 64 8.98 -6.71 8.27
C THR A 64 9.36 -5.32 8.77
N LEU A 65 8.41 -4.39 8.78
CA LEU A 65 8.67 -3.00 9.19
C LEU A 65 9.18 -2.93 10.63
N LEU A 66 8.63 -3.75 11.52
CA LEU A 66 9.04 -3.82 12.92
C LEU A 66 10.44 -4.42 13.06
N PHE A 67 10.74 -5.54 12.40
CA PHE A 67 12.05 -6.18 12.49
C PHE A 67 13.16 -5.31 11.88
N ILE A 68 12.89 -4.65 10.75
CA ILE A 68 13.83 -3.66 10.19
C ILE A 68 14.06 -2.54 11.21
N SER A 69 13.01 -2.01 11.82
CA SER A 69 13.13 -0.93 12.81
C SER A 69 13.99 -1.34 14.01
N TRP A 70 13.76 -2.54 14.55
CA TRP A 70 14.54 -3.08 15.67
C TRP A 70 15.98 -3.39 15.28
N LYS A 71 16.21 -3.89 14.07
CA LYS A 71 17.56 -4.17 13.57
C LYS A 71 18.37 -2.89 13.41
N VAL A 72 17.78 -1.84 12.83
CA VAL A 72 18.42 -0.52 12.66
C VAL A 72 18.71 0.13 14.02
N ASP A 73 17.83 -0.05 15.01
CA ASP A 73 18.03 0.46 16.37
C ASP A 73 19.02 -0.39 17.20
N GLY A 74 19.54 -1.50 16.66
CA GLY A 74 20.44 -2.41 17.36
C GLY A 74 19.78 -3.23 18.47
N ALA A 75 18.45 -3.29 18.50
CA ALA A 75 17.69 -4.07 19.49
C ALA A 75 17.76 -5.59 19.23
N ILE A 76 18.04 -5.98 17.98
CA ILE A 76 18.25 -7.38 17.58
C ILE A 76 19.57 -7.51 16.79
N ASP A 77 20.27 -8.62 16.99
CA ASP A 77 21.57 -8.92 16.39
C ASP A 77 21.48 -9.82 15.14
N TRP A 78 20.27 -10.26 14.76
CA TRP A 78 20.01 -11.16 13.64
C TRP A 78 20.56 -10.68 12.29
N SER A 79 20.90 -11.58 11.37
CA SER A 79 21.32 -11.19 10.01
C SER A 79 20.20 -10.47 9.26
N TRP A 80 20.56 -9.62 8.29
CA TRP A 80 19.60 -8.96 7.41
C TRP A 80 18.77 -9.95 6.60
N ALA A 81 19.38 -11.08 6.21
CA ALA A 81 18.64 -12.21 5.63
C ALA A 81 17.50 -12.71 6.52
N THR A 82 17.73 -12.82 7.84
CA THR A 82 16.70 -13.26 8.80
C THR A 82 15.61 -12.20 8.97
N VAL A 83 15.99 -10.92 9.02
CA VAL A 83 15.06 -9.79 9.15
C VAL A 83 14.13 -9.69 7.92
N LEU A 84 14.65 -9.96 6.73
CA LEU A 84 13.93 -9.85 5.46
C LEU A 84 13.16 -11.11 5.06
N VAL A 85 13.18 -12.18 5.86
CA VAL A 85 12.48 -13.44 5.54
C VAL A 85 10.98 -13.23 5.27
N PHE A 86 10.34 -12.32 6.01
CA PHE A 86 8.92 -12.01 5.84
C PHE A 86 8.63 -11.25 4.54
N VAL A 87 9.58 -10.43 4.07
CA VAL A 87 9.51 -9.81 2.73
C VAL A 87 9.58 -10.89 1.67
N TRP A 88 10.49 -11.85 1.80
CA TRP A 88 10.61 -12.93 0.82
C TRP A 88 9.39 -13.84 0.80
N MET A 89 8.77 -14.10 1.97
CA MET A 89 7.48 -14.79 2.01
C MET A 89 6.40 -14.00 1.26
N TYR A 90 6.36 -12.68 1.44
CA TYR A 90 5.44 -11.81 0.71
C TYR A 90 5.74 -11.80 -0.79
N ASP A 91 7.02 -11.71 -1.19
CA ASP A 91 7.44 -11.77 -2.59
C ASP A 91 6.98 -13.09 -3.22
N VAL A 92 7.25 -14.24 -2.59
CA VAL A 92 6.81 -15.56 -3.08
C VAL A 92 5.28 -15.62 -3.23
N LEU A 93 4.55 -15.07 -2.27
CA LEU A 93 3.08 -15.02 -2.32
C LEU A 93 2.58 -14.11 -3.46
N ALA A 94 3.26 -12.98 -3.67
CA ALA A 94 2.96 -12.00 -4.72
C ALA A 94 3.52 -12.40 -6.09
N CYS A 95 4.19 -13.54 -6.21
CA CYS A 95 4.81 -14.01 -7.44
C CYS A 95 3.79 -14.11 -8.58
N ASN A 96 3.97 -13.25 -9.57
CA ASN A 96 3.11 -13.16 -10.76
C ASN A 96 3.80 -13.66 -12.03
N GLY A 97 5.06 -14.09 -11.93
CA GLY A 97 5.90 -14.54 -13.04
C GLY A 97 6.41 -13.41 -13.93
N THR A 98 6.32 -12.13 -13.53
CA THR A 98 6.86 -11.01 -14.31
C THR A 98 8.34 -10.78 -14.02
N LEU A 99 9.03 -10.14 -14.96
CA LEU A 99 10.43 -9.75 -14.79
C LEU A 99 10.57 -8.76 -13.64
N ALA A 100 9.66 -7.79 -13.52
CA ALA A 100 9.65 -6.84 -12.41
C ALA A 100 9.61 -7.52 -11.04
N TRP A 101 8.86 -8.62 -10.89
CA TRP A 101 8.81 -9.38 -9.64
C TRP A 101 10.16 -10.04 -9.31
N LEU A 102 10.74 -10.75 -10.29
CA LEU A 102 12.03 -11.40 -10.12
C LEU A 102 13.10 -10.37 -9.74
N CYS A 103 13.08 -9.21 -10.40
CA CYS A 103 13.96 -8.10 -10.10
C CYS A 103 13.76 -7.55 -8.68
N GLY A 104 12.52 -7.41 -8.20
CA GLY A 104 12.23 -7.00 -6.82
C GLY A 104 12.77 -7.98 -5.79
N PHE A 105 12.58 -9.28 -6.02
CA PHE A 105 13.16 -10.32 -5.16
C PHE A 105 14.70 -10.27 -5.14
N LEU A 106 15.32 -10.14 -6.31
CA LEU A 106 16.78 -10.01 -6.43
C LEU A 106 17.32 -8.75 -5.75
N LEU A 107 16.60 -7.64 -5.81
CA LEU A 107 16.93 -6.42 -5.08
C LEU A 107 16.98 -6.70 -3.57
N HIS A 108 15.92 -7.28 -3.00
CA HIS A 108 15.89 -7.59 -1.56
C HIS A 108 17.03 -8.52 -1.15
N LEU A 109 17.35 -9.51 -2.00
CA LEU A 109 18.46 -10.43 -1.78
C LEU A 109 19.82 -9.70 -1.80
N PHE A 110 20.09 -8.87 -2.81
CA PHE A 110 21.35 -8.13 -2.92
C PHE A 110 21.53 -7.11 -1.80
N VAL A 111 20.44 -6.44 -1.39
CA VAL A 111 20.45 -5.54 -0.23
C VAL A 111 20.81 -6.31 1.04
N ALA A 112 20.21 -7.49 1.27
CA ALA A 112 20.53 -8.33 2.43
C ALA A 112 22.01 -8.73 2.44
N LEU A 113 22.52 -9.25 1.32
CA LEU A 113 23.91 -9.68 1.18
C LEU A 113 24.89 -8.52 1.39
N ARG A 114 24.57 -7.33 0.87
CA ARG A 114 25.42 -6.14 1.02
C ARG A 114 25.44 -5.66 2.47
N LEU A 115 24.27 -5.58 3.11
CA LEU A 115 24.15 -5.15 4.50
C LEU A 115 24.76 -6.14 5.50
N ASP A 116 24.76 -7.44 5.20
CA ASP A 116 25.44 -8.47 5.98
C ASP A 116 26.96 -8.54 5.70
N GLY A 117 27.48 -7.73 4.77
CA GLY A 117 28.91 -7.70 4.44
C GLY A 117 29.41 -8.91 3.65
N HIS A 118 28.51 -9.68 3.02
CA HIS A 118 28.87 -10.81 2.17
C HIS A 118 29.34 -10.39 0.78
N VAL A 119 28.98 -9.19 0.33
CA VAL A 119 29.40 -8.62 -0.97
C VAL A 119 29.89 -7.18 -0.81
N ASP A 120 30.92 -6.82 -1.57
CA ASP A 120 31.55 -5.49 -1.57
C ASP A 120 31.16 -4.58 -2.74
N TRP A 121 30.00 -4.85 -3.34
CA TRP A 121 29.52 -4.11 -4.50
C TRP A 121 29.14 -2.66 -4.15
N SER A 122 29.33 -1.75 -5.12
CA SER A 122 28.74 -0.41 -5.05
C SER A 122 27.21 -0.51 -4.94
N TRP A 123 26.59 0.42 -4.21
CA TRP A 123 25.13 0.47 -4.06
C TRP A 123 24.41 0.59 -5.41
N ILE A 124 25.03 1.22 -6.42
CA ILE A 124 24.48 1.29 -7.77
C ILE A 124 24.34 -0.12 -8.38
N CYS A 125 25.34 -0.99 -8.16
CA CYS A 125 25.31 -2.37 -8.63
C CYS A 125 24.22 -3.19 -7.91
N VAL A 126 24.05 -2.96 -6.60
CA VAL A 126 22.98 -3.58 -5.80
C VAL A 126 21.59 -3.22 -6.35
N PHE A 127 21.42 -2.00 -6.89
CA PHE A 127 20.16 -1.52 -7.45
C PHE A 127 19.92 -1.89 -8.93
N ILE A 128 20.83 -2.61 -9.59
CA ILE A 128 20.67 -3.06 -10.99
C ILE A 128 19.32 -3.76 -11.25
N PRO A 129 18.86 -4.70 -10.40
CA PRO A 129 17.57 -5.34 -10.61
C PRO A 129 16.42 -4.33 -10.70
N SER A 130 16.42 -3.27 -9.88
CA SER A 130 15.40 -2.23 -9.91
C SER A 130 15.41 -1.43 -11.22
N PHE A 131 16.59 -1.13 -11.77
CA PHE A 131 16.68 -0.47 -13.08
C PHE A 131 16.14 -1.36 -14.21
N VAL A 132 16.36 -2.68 -14.13
CA VAL A 132 15.78 -3.64 -15.08
C VAL A 132 14.27 -3.73 -14.90
N ALA A 133 13.77 -3.71 -13.66
CA ALA A 133 12.33 -3.72 -13.38
C ALA A 133 11.60 -2.51 -13.98
N ILE A 134 12.25 -1.34 -14.01
CA ILE A 134 11.73 -0.13 -14.65
C ILE A 134 11.48 -0.34 -16.14
N LEU A 135 12.26 -1.17 -16.85
CA LEU A 135 12.04 -1.41 -18.27
C LEU A 135 10.75 -2.21 -18.57
N ASP A 136 10.26 -2.97 -17.58
CA ASP A 136 9.03 -3.76 -17.67
C ASP A 136 7.78 -2.89 -17.43
N TRP A 137 7.92 -1.74 -16.77
CA TRP A 137 6.85 -0.81 -16.46
C TRP A 137 7.00 0.43 -17.36
N SER A 138 6.13 0.61 -18.36
CA SER A 138 6.23 1.74 -19.30
C SER A 138 5.47 2.98 -18.77
N GLY A 139 5.75 3.43 -17.54
CA GLY A 139 5.10 4.56 -16.88
C GLY A 139 5.90 5.86 -16.96
N SER A 140 5.22 7.00 -16.85
CA SER A 140 5.89 8.32 -16.81
C SER A 140 6.60 8.62 -15.48
N SER A 141 6.30 7.87 -14.41
CA SER A 141 6.89 8.01 -13.08
C SER A 141 8.28 7.41 -12.92
N ASP A 142 8.74 6.64 -13.90
CA ASP A 142 9.81 5.66 -13.66
C ASP A 142 11.20 6.29 -13.75
N GLY A 143 11.32 7.40 -14.48
CA GLY A 143 12.54 8.21 -14.51
C GLY A 143 12.84 8.86 -13.16
N CYS A 144 11.81 9.32 -12.43
CA CYS A 144 12.00 9.88 -11.09
C CYS A 144 12.49 8.83 -10.10
N TYR A 145 11.95 7.61 -10.18
CA TYR A 145 12.37 6.49 -9.36
C TYR A 145 13.80 6.03 -9.68
N ALA A 146 14.16 5.93 -10.96
CA ALA A 146 15.53 5.61 -11.37
C ALA A 146 16.53 6.66 -10.83
N LEU A 147 16.20 7.95 -10.96
CA LEU A 147 17.05 9.03 -10.51
C LEU A 147 17.18 9.05 -8.98
N GLN A 148 16.12 8.72 -8.24
CA GLN A 148 16.16 8.50 -6.80
C GLN A 148 17.16 7.40 -6.40
N LEU A 149 17.15 6.26 -7.10
CA LEU A 149 18.06 5.14 -6.80
C LEU A 149 19.51 5.49 -7.11
N ILE A 150 19.77 6.25 -8.17
CA ILE A 150 21.12 6.75 -8.50
C ILE A 150 21.61 7.67 -7.39
N PHE A 151 20.81 8.65 -6.97
CA PHE A 151 21.19 9.59 -5.91
C PHE A 151 21.42 8.87 -4.58
N LEU A 152 20.55 7.92 -4.25
CA LEU A 152 20.68 7.10 -3.06
C LEU A 152 21.97 6.26 -3.10
N GLY A 153 22.26 5.59 -4.22
CA GLY A 153 23.46 4.78 -4.37
C GLY A 153 24.74 5.59 -4.24
N LEU A 154 24.82 6.74 -4.92
CA LEU A 154 25.98 7.63 -4.84
C LEU A 154 26.22 8.19 -3.43
N GLN A 155 25.14 8.51 -2.71
CA GLN A 155 25.22 9.00 -1.34
C GLN A 155 25.66 7.89 -0.37
N LEU A 156 25.12 6.67 -0.53
CA LEU A 156 25.47 5.52 0.31
C LEU A 156 26.90 5.03 0.06
N ASP A 157 27.41 5.17 -1.18
CA ASP A 157 28.81 4.91 -1.53
C ASP A 157 29.75 6.07 -1.13
N HIS A 158 29.25 7.13 -0.47
CA HIS A 158 30.00 8.34 -0.12
C HIS A 158 30.71 9.01 -1.30
N THR A 159 30.28 8.74 -2.54
CA THR A 159 30.81 9.38 -3.76
C THR A 159 30.36 10.83 -3.83
N VAL A 160 29.21 11.12 -3.22
CA VAL A 160 28.59 12.43 -3.17
C VAL A 160 28.25 12.77 -1.71
N THR A 161 28.43 14.02 -1.32
CA THR A 161 28.18 14.52 0.05
C THR A 161 26.99 15.48 0.09
N TRP A 162 25.89 15.13 -0.59
CA TRP A 162 24.70 15.97 -0.62
C TRP A 162 23.93 15.86 0.69
N SER A 163 23.06 16.84 0.96
CA SER A 163 22.08 16.69 2.04
C SER A 163 21.05 15.63 1.66
N TRP A 164 20.53 14.90 2.64
CA TRP A 164 19.48 13.91 2.42
C TRP A 164 18.24 14.52 1.75
N LEU A 165 17.97 15.81 1.97
CA LEU A 165 16.91 16.52 1.26
C LEU A 165 17.12 16.51 -0.25
N VAL A 166 18.33 16.80 -0.73
CA VAL A 166 18.65 16.79 -2.16
C VAL A 166 18.56 15.39 -2.74
N VAL A 167 19.04 14.38 -2.01
CA VAL A 167 18.97 12.97 -2.42
C VAL A 167 17.53 12.51 -2.65
N PHE A 168 16.57 13.02 -1.88
CA PHE A 168 15.16 12.62 -1.95
C PHE A 168 14.26 13.54 -2.81
N ILE A 169 14.79 14.61 -3.41
CA ILE A 169 14.05 15.50 -4.36
C ILE A 169 13.26 14.70 -5.41
N PRO A 170 13.84 13.67 -6.07
CA PRO A 170 13.14 12.96 -7.15
C PRO A 170 11.88 12.24 -6.69
N THR A 171 11.78 11.89 -5.40
CA THR A 171 10.58 11.27 -4.82
C THR A 171 9.61 12.31 -4.26
N TRP A 172 10.12 13.33 -3.57
CA TRP A 172 9.28 14.27 -2.83
C TRP A 172 8.57 15.28 -3.73
N VAL A 173 9.21 15.73 -4.82
CA VAL A 173 8.58 16.67 -5.76
C VAL A 173 7.37 16.03 -6.45
N PRO A 174 7.46 14.83 -7.06
CA PRO A 174 6.29 14.16 -7.61
C PRO A 174 5.24 13.82 -6.53
N SER A 175 5.68 13.41 -5.33
CA SER A 175 4.74 13.11 -4.23
C SER A 175 3.97 14.35 -3.78
N ALA A 176 4.61 15.51 -3.69
CA ALA A 176 3.97 16.77 -3.34
C ALA A 176 2.98 17.23 -4.42
N ILE A 177 3.36 17.13 -5.70
CA ILE A 177 2.48 17.44 -6.83
C ILE A 177 1.29 16.49 -6.87
N GLY A 178 1.53 15.18 -6.76
CA GLY A 178 0.49 14.15 -6.73
C GLY A 178 -0.46 14.32 -5.55
N GLY A 179 0.08 14.65 -4.36
CA GLY A 179 -0.69 14.97 -3.17
C GLY A 179 -1.60 16.19 -3.35
N LEU A 180 -1.07 17.27 -3.93
CA LEU A 180 -1.86 18.47 -4.21
C LEU A 180 -3.01 18.16 -5.19
N ILE A 181 -2.72 17.44 -6.28
CA ILE A 181 -3.74 17.03 -7.26
C ILE A 181 -4.79 16.14 -6.59
N PHE A 182 -4.38 15.18 -5.77
CA PHE A 182 -5.28 14.29 -5.04
C PHE A 182 -6.21 15.07 -4.11
N ILE A 183 -5.68 16.00 -3.32
CA ILE A 183 -6.46 16.84 -2.41
C ILE A 183 -7.47 17.69 -3.20
N VAL A 184 -7.04 18.34 -4.29
CA VAL A 184 -7.94 19.13 -5.13
C VAL A 184 -9.05 18.27 -5.71
N PHE A 185 -8.72 17.07 -6.21
CA PHE A 185 -9.69 16.14 -6.77
C PHE A 185 -10.70 15.67 -5.72
N VAL A 186 -10.24 15.26 -4.53
CA VAL A 186 -11.12 14.84 -3.44
C VAL A 186 -12.02 15.98 -3.00
N CYS A 187 -11.48 17.19 -2.82
CA CYS A 187 -12.29 18.37 -2.51
C CYS A 187 -13.36 18.59 -3.58
N ALA A 188 -13.00 18.60 -4.86
CA ALA A 188 -13.95 18.79 -5.96
C ALA A 188 -15.05 17.73 -5.99
N ALA A 189 -14.70 16.45 -5.82
CA ALA A 189 -15.65 15.34 -5.78
C ALA A 189 -16.59 15.41 -4.56
N CYS A 190 -16.06 15.79 -3.40
CA CYS A 190 -16.87 15.97 -2.20
C CYS A 190 -17.84 17.15 -2.31
N PHE A 191 -17.44 18.24 -2.98
CA PHE A 191 -18.32 19.38 -3.24
C PHE A 191 -19.41 19.08 -4.28
N SER A 192 -19.20 18.13 -5.19
CA SER A 192 -20.23 17.75 -6.18
C SER A 192 -21.29 16.81 -5.62
N ASP A 193 -20.94 15.91 -4.70
CA ASP A 193 -21.86 14.84 -4.22
C ASP A 193 -22.49 15.11 -2.84
N ALA A 194 -21.88 15.95 -2.00
CA ALA A 194 -22.35 16.09 -0.62
C ALA A 194 -23.59 17.01 -0.51
N SER A 195 -24.70 16.45 -0.03
CA SER A 195 -25.91 17.21 0.33
C SER A 195 -25.69 18.18 1.50
N SER A 196 -24.64 17.98 2.30
CA SER A 196 -24.24 18.87 3.39
C SER A 196 -22.75 19.20 3.35
N ARG A 197 -22.42 20.50 3.46
CA ARG A 197 -21.04 21.02 3.44
C ARG A 197 -20.17 20.43 4.56
N LEU A 198 -20.78 20.02 5.68
CA LEU A 198 -20.09 19.42 6.82
C LEU A 198 -19.51 18.03 6.48
N SER A 199 -20.26 17.22 5.73
CA SER A 199 -19.80 15.89 5.29
C SER A 199 -18.64 16.00 4.30
N ALA A 200 -18.72 16.94 3.34
CA ALA A 200 -17.64 17.21 2.39
C ALA A 200 -16.33 17.62 3.08
N LEU A 201 -16.42 18.52 4.07
CA LEU A 201 -15.26 18.94 4.87
C LEU A 201 -14.68 17.77 5.67
N GLY A 202 -15.53 16.94 6.29
CA GLY A 202 -15.09 15.76 7.01
C GLY A 202 -14.34 14.76 6.13
N LEU A 203 -14.87 14.48 4.94
CA LEU A 203 -14.23 13.56 3.98
C LEU A 203 -12.91 14.13 3.43
N GLY A 204 -12.88 15.43 3.13
CA GLY A 204 -11.67 16.12 2.67
C GLY A 204 -10.56 16.10 3.73
N LEU A 205 -10.90 16.37 4.99
CA LEU A 205 -9.96 16.28 6.11
C LEU A 205 -9.44 14.85 6.30
N LEU A 206 -10.31 13.85 6.19
CA LEU A 206 -9.92 12.44 6.28
C LEU A 206 -8.95 12.05 5.16
N ALA A 207 -9.19 12.52 3.92
CA ALA A 207 -8.29 12.27 2.80
C ALA A 207 -6.93 12.96 2.97
N CYS A 208 -6.92 14.21 3.45
CA CYS A 208 -5.69 14.92 3.80
C CYS A 208 -4.91 14.21 4.89
N LEU A 209 -5.59 13.73 5.94
CA LEU A 209 -4.98 12.98 7.03
C LEU A 209 -4.42 11.64 6.55
N GLY A 210 -5.17 10.91 5.71
CA GLY A 210 -4.70 9.67 5.09
C GLY A 210 -3.45 9.88 4.23
N PHE A 211 -3.44 10.92 3.41
CA PHE A 211 -2.27 11.29 2.60
C PHE A 211 -1.09 11.72 3.48
N GLY A 212 -1.33 12.52 4.53
CA GLY A 212 -0.32 12.91 5.50
C GLY A 212 0.33 11.70 6.19
N LEU A 213 -0.47 10.73 6.63
CA LEU A 213 0.03 9.47 7.21
C LEU A 213 0.82 8.62 6.20
N LEU A 214 0.46 8.68 4.91
CA LEU A 214 1.17 7.96 3.85
C LEU A 214 2.58 8.55 3.60
N VAL A 215 2.71 9.88 3.69
CA VAL A 215 3.95 10.65 3.43
C VAL A 215 4.79 10.87 4.69
N ALA A 216 4.21 10.71 5.88
CA ALA A 216 4.90 10.96 7.15
C ALA A 216 6.18 10.12 7.35
N PRO A 217 6.24 8.82 6.99
CA PRO A 217 7.46 8.02 7.16
C PRO A 217 8.64 8.54 6.35
N GLN A 218 8.39 9.05 5.15
CA GLN A 218 9.40 9.64 4.29
C GLN A 218 9.99 10.88 4.97
N VAL A 219 9.12 11.73 5.54
CA VAL A 219 9.55 12.93 6.28
C VAL A 219 10.33 12.58 7.53
N LEU A 220 9.83 11.64 8.33
CA LEU A 220 10.48 11.20 9.55
C LEU A 220 11.84 10.54 9.27
N LEU A 221 11.94 9.77 8.18
CA LEU A 221 13.21 9.19 7.72
C LEU A 221 14.23 10.30 7.39
N LEU A 222 13.82 11.34 6.67
CA LEU A 222 14.69 12.46 6.33
C LEU A 222 15.16 13.24 7.58
N VAL A 223 14.26 13.47 8.54
CA VAL A 223 14.60 14.13 9.81
C VAL A 223 15.63 13.30 10.59
N ARG A 224 15.44 11.98 10.64
CA ARG A 224 16.40 11.07 11.29
C ARG A 224 17.76 11.07 10.60
N LEU A 225 17.77 10.97 9.27
CA LEU A 225 19.00 10.99 8.48
C LEU A 225 19.75 12.33 8.57
N GLY A 226 19.03 13.44 8.80
CA GLY A 226 19.60 14.78 8.84
C GLY A 226 20.21 15.19 10.18
N SER A 227 19.60 14.85 11.32
CA SER A 227 20.10 15.32 12.63
C SER A 227 19.47 14.70 13.88
N ALA A 228 18.40 13.91 13.77
CA ALA A 228 17.63 13.46 14.94
C ALA A 228 17.89 12.00 15.33
N THR A 229 18.05 11.72 16.63
CA THR A 229 18.22 10.38 17.20
C THR A 229 16.94 9.93 17.93
N PHE A 230 15.98 9.42 17.19
CA PHE A 230 14.78 8.79 17.75
C PHE A 230 14.60 7.38 17.17
N SER A 231 13.89 6.49 17.88
CA SER A 231 13.70 5.07 17.47
C SER A 231 13.08 4.92 16.09
N THR A 232 13.51 3.90 15.34
CA THR A 232 13.06 3.66 13.95
C THR A 232 11.59 3.30 13.92
N VAL A 233 11.07 2.78 15.04
CA VAL A 233 9.66 2.46 15.23
C VAL A 233 8.77 3.69 14.99
N TYR A 234 9.21 4.89 15.38
CA TYR A 234 8.44 6.11 15.13
C TYR A 234 8.35 6.47 13.65
N ILE A 235 9.35 6.08 12.83
CA ILE A 235 9.32 6.30 11.38
C ILE A 235 8.21 5.46 10.75
N VAL A 236 8.07 4.19 11.16
CA VAL A 236 7.07 3.28 10.60
C VAL A 236 5.67 3.44 11.22
N LEU A 237 5.56 4.11 12.37
CA LEU A 237 4.31 4.29 13.11
C LEU A 237 3.15 4.86 12.27
N PRO A 238 3.33 5.88 11.40
CA PRO A 238 2.24 6.37 10.56
C PRO A 238 1.64 5.30 9.63
N TRP A 239 2.48 4.42 9.07
CA TRP A 239 2.00 3.29 8.27
C TRP A 239 1.31 2.23 9.15
N LEU A 240 1.79 1.97 10.36
CA LEU A 240 1.09 1.08 11.30
C LEU A 240 -0.30 1.60 11.66
N ILE A 241 -0.45 2.91 11.87
CA ILE A 241 -1.74 3.56 12.10
C ILE A 241 -2.63 3.38 10.85
N LEU A 242 -2.09 3.59 9.66
CA LEU A 242 -2.83 3.41 8.41
C LEU A 242 -3.32 1.96 8.24
N PHE A 243 -2.46 0.97 8.49
CA PHE A 243 -2.86 -0.44 8.47
C PHE A 243 -3.95 -0.71 9.51
N GLY A 244 -3.82 -0.19 10.73
CA GLY A 244 -4.84 -0.28 11.78
C GLY A 244 -6.20 0.31 11.37
N LEU A 245 -6.20 1.46 10.70
CA LEU A 245 -7.42 2.09 10.20
C LEU A 245 -8.08 1.28 9.08
N VAL A 246 -7.28 0.74 8.15
CA VAL A 246 -7.80 -0.14 7.07
C VAL A 246 -8.45 -1.39 7.68
N ILE A 247 -7.83 -1.98 8.71
CA ILE A 247 -8.38 -3.12 9.43
C ILE A 247 -9.72 -2.76 10.08
N LEU A 248 -9.77 -1.63 10.80
CA LEU A 248 -10.97 -1.19 11.48
C LEU A 248 -12.12 -0.95 10.50
N VAL A 249 -11.84 -0.27 9.38
CA VAL A 249 -12.82 -0.03 8.31
C VAL A 249 -13.30 -1.35 7.71
N GLY A 250 -12.39 -2.31 7.47
CA GLY A 250 -12.76 -3.63 6.95
C GLY A 250 -13.68 -4.41 7.89
N ILE A 251 -13.42 -4.38 9.21
CA ILE A 251 -14.27 -5.01 10.22
C ILE A 251 -15.63 -4.31 10.29
N VAL A 252 -15.65 -2.98 10.36
CA VAL A 252 -16.91 -2.21 10.41
C VAL A 252 -17.74 -2.46 9.16
N ALA A 253 -17.14 -2.45 7.96
CA ALA A 253 -17.84 -2.74 6.72
C ALA A 253 -18.46 -4.15 6.74
N ALA A 254 -17.74 -5.16 7.24
CA ALA A 254 -18.26 -6.52 7.37
C ALA A 254 -19.46 -6.60 8.33
N MET A 255 -19.47 -5.79 9.40
CA MET A 255 -20.58 -5.72 10.35
C MET A 255 -21.79 -4.96 9.79
N VAL A 256 -21.57 -3.85 9.07
CA VAL A 256 -22.66 -3.02 8.52
C VAL A 256 -23.38 -3.73 7.38
N MET A 257 -22.65 -4.44 6.50
CA MET A 257 -23.27 -5.24 5.44
C MET A 257 -24.17 -6.36 5.97
N ASP A 258 -23.94 -6.84 7.19
CA ASP A 258 -24.82 -7.82 7.85
C ASP A 258 -26.14 -7.19 8.33
N LEU A 259 -26.09 -5.94 8.80
CA LEU A 259 -27.27 -5.21 9.26
C LEU A 259 -28.26 -4.91 8.12
N ASP A 260 -27.75 -4.60 6.92
CA ASP A 260 -28.57 -4.41 5.72
C ASP A 260 -29.23 -5.72 5.26
N ASP A 261 -28.54 -6.87 5.39
CA ASP A 261 -29.12 -8.19 5.11
C ASP A 261 -30.24 -8.55 6.10
N ILE A 262 -30.14 -8.12 7.37
CA ILE A 262 -31.17 -8.37 8.39
C ILE A 262 -32.41 -7.47 8.18
N THR A 263 -32.20 -6.21 7.82
CA THR A 263 -33.30 -5.23 7.64
C THR A 263 -34.08 -5.40 6.35
N SER A 264 -33.52 -6.09 5.35
CA SER A 264 -34.18 -6.44 4.08
C SER A 264 -35.00 -7.73 4.12
N GLY A 265 -35.44 -8.15 5.32
CA GLY A 265 -36.26 -9.35 5.55
C GLY A 265 -37.47 -9.48 4.61
N PRO A 266 -37.95 -10.72 4.39
CA PRO A 266 -38.83 -11.05 3.27
C PRO A 266 -40.11 -10.23 3.35
N VAL A 267 -40.39 -9.47 2.30
CA VAL A 267 -41.73 -8.95 2.02
C VAL A 267 -42.63 -10.18 1.96
N THR A 268 -43.37 -10.43 3.04
CA THR A 268 -44.47 -11.39 3.06
C THR A 268 -45.44 -10.96 1.99
N THR A 269 -45.40 -11.63 0.85
CA THR A 269 -46.48 -11.57 -0.14
C THR A 269 -47.76 -12.02 0.59
N PRO A 270 -48.84 -11.21 0.57
CA PRO A 270 -50.11 -11.66 1.13
C PRO A 270 -50.57 -12.86 0.31
N ILE A 271 -50.84 -13.95 1.02
CA ILE A 271 -51.54 -15.12 0.50
C ILE A 271 -52.97 -14.67 0.14
N GLU A 272 -53.36 -15.01 -1.09
CA GLU A 272 -54.71 -15.18 -1.64
C GLU A 272 -55.92 -14.72 -0.81
N GLU A 273 -56.70 -13.80 -1.38
CA GLU A 273 -58.17 -13.88 -1.32
C GLU A 273 -58.68 -13.98 -2.76
N GLU A 274 -58.77 -15.21 -3.28
CA GLU A 274 -59.79 -15.55 -4.28
C GLU A 274 -61.07 -15.91 -3.51
N ALA A 275 -62.05 -15.01 -3.56
CA ALA A 275 -63.45 -15.27 -3.24
C ALA A 275 -64.34 -14.45 -4.19
#